data_AF-A0A8T6A5H1-F1
#
_entry.id   AF-A0A8T6A5H1-F1
#
_cell.length_a   1.000
_cell.length_b   1.000
_cell.length_c   1.000
_cell.angle_alpha   90.00
_cell.angle_beta   90.00
_cell.angle_gamma   90.00
#
_symmetry.space_group_name_H-M   'P 1'
#
loop_
_entity.id
_entity.type
_entity.pdbx_description
1 polymer ?
#
loop_
_entity_poly.entity_id
_entity_poly.type
_entity_poly.pdbx_seq_one_letter_code
_entity_poly.pdbx_strand_id
1 'polypeptide(L)'
;MTRTLKPLILNTGALALTLILIYTGISAHDKLTWLMEVTPVIIVVPLLLATAKRYPLTPLLYTLIFFHAIILMVGGQYTYAKVPVGFEVQEWLGL
;
A
#
# COMPACT_ATOMS: atom_id res chain seq x y z
N MET A 1 -14.65 -4.88 -22.54
CA MET A 1 -15.01 -3.51 -22.12
C MET A 1 -14.18 -3.13 -20.89
N THR A 2 -12.87 -2.91 -21.05
CA THR A 2 -11.99 -2.49 -19.96
C THR A 2 -12.10 -0.98 -19.80
N ARG A 3 -13.08 -0.53 -19.00
CA ARG A 3 -13.12 0.87 -18.56
C ARG A 3 -11.85 1.11 -17.73
N THR A 4 -11.00 2.01 -18.19
CA THR A 4 -9.84 2.45 -17.42
C THR A 4 -10.30 3.24 -16.19
N LEU A 5 -9.52 3.23 -15.12
CA LEU A 5 -9.85 4.01 -13.92
C LEU A 5 -9.88 5.50 -14.28
N LYS A 6 -10.87 6.26 -13.78
CA LYS A 6 -10.90 7.70 -14.00
C LYS A 6 -9.62 8.33 -13.42
N PRO A 7 -8.96 9.27 -14.13
CA PRO A 7 -7.73 9.91 -13.65
C PRO A 7 -7.87 10.53 -12.26
N LEU A 8 -9.04 11.08 -11.94
CA LEU A 8 -9.34 11.62 -10.62
C LEU A 8 -9.21 10.55 -9.52
N ILE A 9 -9.77 9.36 -9.73
CA ILE A 9 -9.75 8.26 -8.74
C ILE A 9 -8.30 7.78 -8.53
N LEU A 10 -7.53 7.68 -9.62
CA LEU A 10 -6.13 7.29 -9.55
C LEU A 10 -5.31 8.32 -8.75
N ASN A 11 -5.48 9.61 -9.04
CA ASN A 11 -4.78 10.68 -8.36
C ASN A 11 -5.16 10.76 -6.87
N THR A 12 -6.45 10.61 -6.54
CA THR A 12 -6.90 10.57 -5.14
C THR A 12 -6.35 9.35 -4.40
N GLY A 13 -6.28 8.19 -5.05
CA GLY A 13 -5.70 6.99 -4.47
C GLY A 13 -4.21 7.16 -4.22
N ALA A 14 -3.46 7.71 -5.18
CA ALA A 14 -2.03 7.98 -5.02
C ALA A 14 -1.74 9.00 -3.91
N LEU A 15 -2.58 10.05 -3.80
CA LEU A 15 -2.49 11.02 -2.70
C LEU A 15 -2.73 10.33 -1.35
N ALA A 16 -3.78 9.51 -1.24
CA ALA A 16 -4.06 8.76 -0.01
C ALA A 16 -2.89 7.83 0.36
N LEU A 17 -2.32 7.10 -0.60
CA LEU A 17 -1.14 6.25 -0.37
C LEU A 17 0.07 7.07 0.10
N THR A 18 0.26 8.27 -0.44
CA THR A 18 1.36 9.16 -0.05
C THR A 18 1.19 9.65 1.39
N LEU A 19 -0.02 10.00 1.80
CA LEU A 19 -0.31 10.41 3.18
C LEU A 19 -0.11 9.25 4.16
N ILE A 20 -0.56 8.04 3.82
CA ILE A 20 -0.35 6.84 4.62
C ILE A 20 1.15 6.51 4.72
N LEU A 21 1.90 6.64 3.62
CA LEU A 21 3.34 6.43 3.58
C LEU A 21 4.06 7.36 4.57
N ILE A 22 3.71 8.65 4.58
CA ILE A 22 4.30 9.63 5.49
C ILE A 22 3.93 9.29 6.94
N TYR A 23 2.65 9.01 7.20
CA TYR A 23 2.17 8.68 8.54
C TYR A 23 2.88 7.43 9.11
N THR A 24 2.89 6.34 8.35
CA THR A 24 3.49 5.06 8.76
C THR A 24 5.00 5.15 8.92
N GLY A 25 5.69 5.93 8.08
CA GLY A 25 7.13 6.15 8.22
C GLY A 25 7.52 6.97 9.45
N ILE A 26 6.65 7.89 9.90
CA ILE A 26 6.85 8.65 11.14
C ILE A 26 6.60 7.76 12.37
N SER A 27 5.58 6.90 12.32
CA SER A 27 5.16 6.05 13.45
C SER A 27 5.84 4.68 13.49
N ALA A 28 6.65 4.33 12.48
CA ALA A 28 7.35 3.06 12.41
C ALA A 28 8.31 2.86 13.60
N HIS A 29 8.26 1.67 14.20
CA HIS A 29 9.15 1.28 15.30
C HIS A 29 10.61 1.21 14.87
N ASP A 30 10.87 0.61 13.71
CA ASP A 30 12.19 0.56 13.08
C ASP A 30 12.08 1.13 11.66
N LYS A 31 12.65 2.33 11.49
CA LYS A 31 12.58 3.08 10.24
C LYS A 31 13.35 2.42 9.10
N LEU A 32 14.45 1.71 9.40
CA LEU A 32 15.27 1.08 8.37
C LEU A 32 14.56 -0.17 7.82
N THR A 33 14.06 -1.02 8.73
CA THR A 33 13.25 -2.19 8.37
C THR A 33 11.99 -1.77 7.61
N TRP A 34 11.27 -0.76 8.11
CA TRP A 34 10.11 -0.18 7.44
C TRP A 34 10.44 0.31 6.02
N LEU A 35 11.55 1.03 5.84
CA LEU A 35 11.94 1.54 4.53
C LEU A 35 12.18 0.40 3.54
N MET A 36 12.84 -0.69 3.96
CA MET A 36 13.08 -1.86 3.11
C MET A 36 11.78 -2.53 2.69
N GLU A 37 10.82 -2.66 3.60
CA GLU A 37 9.53 -3.30 3.33
C GLU A 37 8.62 -2.44 2.44
N VAL A 38 8.70 -1.11 2.56
CA VAL A 38 7.82 -0.16 1.85
C VAL A 38 8.46 0.39 0.57
N THR A 39 9.74 0.10 0.31
CA THR A 39 10.43 0.44 -0.95
C THR A 39 9.62 0.13 -2.22
N PRO A 40 8.93 -1.03 -2.33
CA PRO A 40 8.07 -1.29 -3.49
C PRO A 40 6.98 -0.23 -3.68
N VAL A 41 6.35 0.26 -2.61
CA VAL A 41 5.30 1.29 -2.68
C VAL A 41 5.86 2.62 -3.17
N ILE A 42 7.04 3.01 -2.67
CA ILE A 42 7.74 4.24 -3.07
C ILE A 42 8.02 4.25 -4.58
N ILE A 43 8.32 3.09 -5.17
CA ILE A 43 8.59 2.95 -6.60
C ILE A 43 7.29 2.83 -7.41
N VAL A 44 6.34 2.01 -6.96
CA VAL A 44 5.13 1.67 -7.72
C VAL A 44 4.18 2.85 -7.85
N VAL A 45 3.99 3.67 -6.81
CA VAL A 45 3.08 4.83 -6.86
C VAL A 45 3.43 5.82 -7.99
N PRO A 46 4.68 6.36 -8.09
CA PRO A 46 5.04 7.24 -9.19
C PRO A 46 5.04 6.53 -10.54
N LEU A 47 5.43 5.25 -10.59
CA LEU A 47 5.39 4.46 -11.83
C LEU A 47 3.97 4.33 -12.38
N LEU A 48 2.98 4.06 -11.52
CA LEU A 48 1.57 3.98 -11.91
C LEU A 48 1.07 5.31 -12.44
N LEU A 49 1.41 6.44 -11.82
CA LEU A 49 1.02 7.77 -12.28
C LEU A 49 1.66 8.10 -13.64
N ALA A 50 2.94 7.79 -13.82
CA ALA A 50 3.68 8.05 -15.05
C ALA A 50 3.18 7.20 -16.23
N THR A 51 2.82 5.94 -15.97
CA THR A 51 2.42 4.98 -17.02
C THR A 51 0.91 4.96 -17.29
N ALA A 52 0.06 5.53 -16.42
CA ALA A 52 -1.40 5.46 -16.51
C ALA A 52 -2.00 5.89 -17.85
N LYS A 53 -1.36 6.83 -18.57
CA LYS A 53 -1.84 7.30 -19.89
C LYS A 53 -1.43 6.36 -21.03
N ARG A 54 -0.26 5.73 -20.93
CA ARG A 54 0.35 4.94 -22.02
C ARG A 54 0.04 3.45 -21.89
N TYR A 55 -0.02 2.95 -20.66
CA TYR A 55 -0.26 1.55 -20.32
C TYR A 55 -1.29 1.47 -19.18
N PRO A 56 -2.58 1.77 -19.44
CA PRO A 56 -3.59 1.78 -18.41
C PRO A 56 -3.84 0.35 -17.91
N LEU A 57 -3.73 0.15 -16.60
CA LEU A 57 -4.08 -1.12 -15.96
C LEU A 57 -5.60 -1.27 -15.82
N THR A 58 -6.05 -2.49 -15.57
CA THR A 58 -7.46 -2.73 -15.25
C THR A 58 -7.83 -2.10 -13.89
N PRO A 59 -9.08 -1.66 -13.69
CA PRO A 59 -9.53 -1.16 -12.40
C PRO A 59 -9.24 -2.12 -11.25
N LEU A 60 -9.45 -3.42 -11.48
CA LEU A 60 -9.17 -4.47 -10.50
C LEU A 60 -7.71 -4.44 -10.07
N LEU A 61 -6.77 -4.33 -11.01
CA LEU A 61 -5.35 -4.31 -10.68
C LEU A 61 -4.95 -3.05 -9.91
N TYR A 62 -5.48 -1.87 -10.27
CA TYR A 62 -5.29 -0.65 -9.48
C TYR A 62 -5.80 -0.81 -8.04
N THR A 63 -6.98 -1.41 -7.87
CA THR A 63 -7.55 -1.69 -6.54
C THR A 63 -6.69 -2.65 -5.73
N LEU A 64 -6.23 -3.74 -6.33
CA LEU A 64 -5.36 -4.71 -5.66
C LEU A 64 -4.02 -4.09 -5.25
N ILE A 65 -3.40 -3.30 -6.12
CA ILE A 65 -2.15 -2.58 -5.79
C ILE A 65 -2.38 -1.59 -4.64
N PHE A 66 -3.49 -0.86 -4.66
CA PHE A 66 -3.82 0.09 -3.60
C PHE A 66 -3.91 -0.59 -2.23
N PHE A 67 -4.67 -1.69 -2.13
CA PHE A 67 -4.77 -2.43 -0.87
C PHE A 67 -3.45 -3.09 -0.46
N HIS A 68 -2.72 -3.67 -1.41
CA HIS A 68 -1.43 -4.28 -1.12
C HIS A 68 -0.42 -3.26 -0.59
N ALA A 69 -0.39 -2.05 -1.15
CA ALA A 69 0.45 -0.96 -0.65
C ALA A 69 0.11 -0.58 0.80
N ILE A 70 -1.19 -0.54 1.16
CA ILE A 70 -1.61 -0.30 2.55
C ILE A 70 -1.12 -1.42 3.46
N ILE A 71 -1.26 -2.68 3.05
CA ILE A 71 -0.78 -3.84 3.83
C ILE A 71 0.72 -3.73 4.08
N LEU A 72 1.52 -3.38 3.07
CA LEU A 72 2.97 -3.20 3.24
C LEU A 72 3.30 -2.07 4.22
N MET A 73 2.65 -0.91 4.08
CA MET A 73 2.90 0.27 4.92
C MET A 73 2.50 0.04 6.39
N VAL A 74 1.34 -0.57 6.62
CA VAL A 74 0.85 -0.88 7.97
C VAL A 74 1.62 -2.05 8.57
N GLY A 75 1.90 -3.09 7.80
CA GLY A 75 2.71 -4.23 8.23
C GLY A 75 4.09 -3.78 8.71
N GLY A 76 4.76 -2.92 7.92
CA GLY A 76 6.06 -2.38 8.31
C GLY A 76 6.02 -1.41 9.47
N GLN A 77 4.92 -0.67 9.67
CA GLN A 77 4.79 0.26 10.81
C GLN A 77 4.95 -0.49 12.14
N TYR A 78 4.29 -1.64 12.26
CA TYR A 78 4.31 -2.47 13.46
C TYR A 78 5.45 -3.50 13.45
N THR A 79 6.11 -3.74 12.30
CA THR A 79 6.81 -4.99 11.95
C THR A 79 5.80 -6.12 11.75
N TYR A 80 5.89 -6.90 10.66
CA TYR A 80 4.93 -7.96 10.32
C TYR A 80 4.62 -8.91 11.48
N ALA A 81 5.60 -9.18 12.33
CA ALA A 81 5.47 -10.05 13.49
C ALA A 81 4.63 -9.46 14.64
N LYS A 82 4.29 -8.17 14.62
CA LYS A 82 3.64 -7.49 15.75
C LYS A 82 2.36 -6.74 15.35
N VAL A 83 1.82 -7.00 14.15
CA VAL A 83 0.57 -6.40 13.72
C VAL A 83 -0.58 -6.93 14.61
N PRO A 84 -1.37 -6.08 15.30
CA PRO A 84 -2.42 -6.49 16.23
C PRO A 84 -3.40 -7.51 15.65
N VAL A 85 -3.79 -7.31 14.38
CA VAL A 85 -4.70 -8.20 13.64
C VAL A 85 -4.17 -9.64 13.58
N GLY A 86 -2.85 -9.84 13.52
CA GLY A 86 -2.25 -11.17 13.53
C GLY A 86 -2.57 -11.93 14.81
N PHE A 87 -2.53 -11.25 15.95
CA PHE A 87 -2.86 -11.85 17.25
C PHE A 87 -4.34 -12.17 17.39
N GLU A 88 -5.24 -11.28 16.90
CA GLU A 88 -6.68 -11.54 16.91
C GLU A 88 -7.05 -12.78 16.06
N VAL A 89 -6.42 -12.92 14.89
CA VAL A 89 -6.60 -14.10 14.04
C VAL A 89 -6.01 -15.35 14.69
N GLN A 90 -4.86 -15.24 15.34
CA GLN A 90 -4.24 -16.33 16.07
C GLN A 90 -5.16 -16.85 17.19
N GLU A 91 -5.76 -15.93 17.96
CA GLU A 91 -6.73 -16.24 19.01
C GLU A 91 -7.99 -16.92 18.44
N TRP A 92 -8.54 -16.44 17.33
CA TRP A 92 -9.69 -17.08 16.66
C TRP A 92 -9.39 -18.49 16.16
N LEU A 93 -8.15 -18.74 15.74
CA LEU A 93 -7.69 -20.05 15.26
C LEU A 93 -7.23 -20.97 16.41
N GLY A 94 -7.17 -20.47 17.65
CA GLY A 94 -6.72 -21.24 18.81
C GLY A 94 -5.24 -21.63 18.77
N LEU A 95 -4.40 -20.81 18.11
CA LEU A 95 -2.95 -20.98 17.99
C LEU A 95 -2.22 -20.16 19.07
#